data_AF-A0A947RHV2-F1
#
_entry.id   AF-A0A947RHV2-F1
#
_cell.length_a   1.000
_cell.length_b   1.000
_cell.length_c   1.000
_cell.angle_alpha   90.00
_cell.angle_beta   90.00
_cell.angle_gamma   90.00
#
_symmetry.space_group_name_H-M   'P 1'
#
loop_
_entity.id
_entity.type
_entity.pdbx_description
1 polymer ?
#
loop_
_entity_poly.entity_id
_entity_poly.type
_entity_poly.pdbx_seq_one_letter_code
_entity_poly.pdbx_strand_id
1 'polypeptide(L)'
;MNDRFKIDEFKKSIKEIEQVGNHRLLRELEDKVIQEVVRLVQDGTEAAKADLKKLEMIVNEELKSHSKQSLLLSALKNSISGALSVAKLNLF
;
A
#
# COMPACT_ATOMS: atom_id res chain seq x y z
N MET A 1 0.05 19.62 7.61
CA MET A 1 -0.15 18.47 8.51
C MET A 1 0.55 17.28 7.87
N ASN A 2 1.52 16.69 8.57
CA ASN A 2 2.16 15.44 8.14
C ASN A 2 1.21 14.30 8.54
N ASP A 3 0.18 14.07 7.74
CA ASP A 3 -0.70 12.91 7.91
C ASP A 3 0.08 11.67 7.52
N ARG A 4 0.87 11.16 8.46
CA ARG A 4 1.66 9.94 8.29
C ARG A 4 0.69 8.81 7.99
N PHE A 5 0.84 8.21 6.81
CA PHE A 5 0.15 6.98 6.50
C PHE A 5 0.63 5.89 7.48
N LYS A 6 -0.31 5.29 8.21
CA LYS A 6 -0.01 4.16 9.08
C LYS A 6 -0.32 2.89 8.32
N ILE A 7 0.68 2.02 8.17
CA ILE A 7 0.54 0.72 7.51
C ILE A 7 -0.61 -0.11 8.12
N ASP A 8 -0.81 0.00 9.44
CA ASP A 8 -1.91 -0.65 10.16
C ASP A 8 -3.31 -0.18 9.74
N GLU A 9 -3.42 1.04 9.20
CA GLU A 9 -4.70 1.62 8.77
C GLU A 9 -5.04 1.28 7.32
N PHE A 10 -4.12 0.71 6.54
CA PHE A 10 -4.34 0.37 5.13
C PHE A 10 -5.58 -0.52 4.91
N LYS A 11 -5.73 -1.57 5.73
CA LYS A 11 -6.87 -2.50 5.66
C LYS A 11 -8.20 -1.77 5.87
N LYS A 12 -8.21 -0.82 6.81
CA LYS A 12 -9.39 -0.01 7.13
C LYS A 12 -9.73 0.94 5.99
N SER A 13 -8.73 1.62 5.43
CA SER A 13 -8.92 2.54 4.31
C SER A 13 -9.49 1.84 3.07
N ILE A 14 -8.99 0.65 2.71
CA ILE A 14 -9.55 -0.11 1.58
C ILE A 14 -11.04 -0.41 1.79
N LYS A 15 -11.40 -0.94 2.97
CA LYS A 15 -12.80 -1.27 3.30
C LYS A 15 -13.72 -0.05 3.29
N GLU A 16 -13.26 1.07 3.82
CA GLU A 16 -14.03 2.33 3.79
C GLU A 16 -14.25 2.81 2.36
N ILE A 17 -13.22 2.74 1.51
CA ILE A 17 -13.33 3.16 0.11
C ILE A 17 -14.27 2.26 -0.67
N GLU A 18 -14.24 0.94 -0.42
CA GLU A 18 -15.18 -0.02 -1.01
C GLU A 18 -16.62 0.26 -0.59
N GLN A 19 -16.86 0.61 0.67
CA GLN A 19 -18.19 0.96 1.18
C GLN A 19 -18.73 2.25 0.57
N VAL A 20 -17.86 3.25 0.40
CA VAL A 20 -18.25 4.57 -0.17
C VAL A 20 -18.38 4.51 -1.69
N GLY A 21 -17.71 3.56 -2.36
CA GLY A 21 -17.72 3.43 -3.82
C GLY A 21 -17.01 4.57 -4.56
N ASN A 22 -16.23 5.40 -3.85
CA ASN A 22 -15.54 6.55 -4.42
C ASN A 22 -14.11 6.19 -4.83
N HIS A 23 -13.97 5.85 -6.10
CA HIS A 23 -12.71 5.45 -6.72
C HIS A 23 -11.59 6.50 -6.67
N ARG A 24 -11.90 7.79 -6.49
CA ARG A 24 -10.86 8.83 -6.32
C ARG A 24 -10.03 8.58 -5.05
N LEU A 25 -10.67 8.05 -4.01
CA LEU A 25 -10.00 7.73 -2.75
C LEU A 25 -8.99 6.57 -2.90
N LEU A 26 -9.19 5.67 -3.87
CA LEU A 26 -8.21 4.61 -4.17
C LEU A 26 -6.90 5.20 -4.69
N ARG A 27 -6.99 6.22 -5.55
CA ARG A 27 -5.80 6.90 -6.09
C ARG A 27 -5.07 7.71 -5.01
N GLU A 28 -5.83 8.41 -4.17
CA GLU A 28 -5.24 9.13 -3.03
C GLU A 28 -4.58 8.18 -2.03
N LEU A 29 -5.15 6.98 -1.84
CA LEU A 29 -4.53 5.92 -1.05
C LEU A 29 -3.26 5.36 -1.72
N GLU A 30 -3.29 5.14 -3.03
CA GLU A 30 -2.13 4.73 -3.81
C GLU A 30 -0.95 5.69 -3.62
N ASP A 31 -1.19 6.98 -3.85
CA ASP A 31 -0.15 8.02 -3.73
C ASP A 31 0.45 8.05 -2.32
N LYS A 32 -0.40 7.96 -1.28
CA LYS A 32 0.05 7.93 0.12
C LYS A 32 0.92 6.71 0.42
N VAL A 33 0.52 5.53 -0.05
CA VAL A 33 1.27 4.29 0.17
C VAL A 33 2.60 4.32 -0.57
N ILE A 34 2.63 4.81 -1.81
CA ILE A 34 3.87 4.93 -2.59
C ILE A 34 4.82 5.92 -1.91
N GLN A 35 4.33 7.07 -1.44
CA GLN A 35 5.15 8.02 -0.69
C GLN A 35 5.74 7.40 0.58
N GLU A 36 4.95 6.60 1.30
CA GLU A 36 5.44 5.88 2.47
C GLU A 36 6.51 4.85 2.11
N VAL A 37 6.33 4.08 1.03
CA VAL A 37 7.35 3.14 0.55
C VAL A 37 8.66 3.86 0.23
N VAL A 38 8.60 4.99 -0.48
CA VAL A 38 9.78 5.81 -0.79
C VAL A 38 10.46 6.28 0.49
N ARG A 39 9.68 6.75 1.47
CA ARG A 39 10.21 7.20 2.77
C ARG A 39 10.92 6.08 3.52
N LEU A 40 10.33 4.88 3.58
CA LEU A 40 10.93 3.72 4.24
C LEU A 40 12.22 3.26 3.54
N VAL A 41 12.26 3.34 2.21
CA VAL A 41 13.48 3.09 1.43
C VAL A 41 14.58 4.10 1.75
N GLN A 42 14.23 5.39 1.84
CA GLN A 42 15.19 6.44 2.18
C GLN A 42 15.70 6.33 3.61
N ASP A 43 14.87 5.90 4.56
CA ASP A 43 15.29 5.67 5.95
C ASP A 43 16.29 4.52 6.05
N GLY A 44 16.06 3.42 5.31
CA GLY A 44 17.03 2.33 5.15
C GLY A 44 17.31 1.50 6.41
N THR A 45 16.64 1.80 7.53
CA THR A 45 16.80 1.11 8.80
C THR A 45 16.18 -0.30 8.79
N GLU A 46 16.61 -1.16 9.71
CA GLU A 46 15.98 -2.49 9.87
C GLU A 46 14.51 -2.41 10.28
N ALA A 47 14.12 -1.35 11.01
CA ALA A 47 12.72 -1.07 11.31
C ALA A 47 11.94 -0.74 10.03
N ALA A 48 12.49 0.11 9.16
CA ALA A 48 11.86 0.44 7.89
C ALA A 48 11.72 -0.77 6.95
N LYS A 49 12.73 -1.65 6.93
CA LYS A 49 12.66 -2.95 6.22
C LYS A 49 11.56 -3.86 6.76
N ALA A 50 11.37 -3.90 8.08
CA ALA A 50 10.29 -4.66 8.70
C ALA A 50 8.90 -4.10 8.33
N ASP A 51 8.77 -2.79 8.32
CA ASP A 51 7.54 -2.09 7.91
C ASP A 51 7.21 -2.35 6.42
N LEU A 52 8.20 -2.31 5.53
CA LEU A 52 8.02 -2.68 4.11
C LEU A 52 7.53 -4.13 3.94
N LYS A 53 8.08 -5.08 4.70
CA LYS A 53 7.61 -6.48 4.71
C LYS A 53 6.18 -6.59 5.22
N LYS A 54 5.84 -5.85 6.27
CA LYS A 54 4.49 -5.82 6.84
C LYS A 54 3.48 -5.28 5.81
N LEU A 55 3.81 -4.20 5.12
CA LEU A 55 2.97 -3.64 4.06
C LEU A 55 2.76 -4.64 2.92
N GLU A 56 3.81 -5.35 2.50
CA GLU A 56 3.71 -6.39 1.48
C GLU A 56 2.76 -7.53 1.88
N MET A 57 2.86 -8.01 3.12
CA MET A 57 1.95 -9.04 3.64
C MET A 57 0.49 -8.57 3.55
N ILE A 58 0.22 -7.35 4.00
CA ILE A 58 -1.12 -6.76 3.98
C ILE A 58 -1.67 -6.66 2.56
N VAL A 59 -0.87 -6.15 1.61
CA VAL A 59 -1.26 -6.01 0.19
C VAL A 59 -1.57 -7.37 -0.43
N ASN A 60 -0.79 -8.41 -0.08
CA ASN A 60 -0.98 -9.76 -0.61
C ASN A 60 -2.17 -10.49 0.01
N GLU A 61 -2.48 -10.26 1.28
CA GLU A 61 -3.61 -10.87 1.99
C GLU A 61 -4.95 -10.24 1.60
N GLU A 62 -5.08 -8.92 1.71
CA GLU A 62 -6.38 -8.26 1.53
C GLU A 62 -6.81 -8.28 0.06
N LEU A 63 -5.89 -8.00 -0.86
CA LEU A 63 -6.20 -7.94 -2.31
C LEU A 63 -6.16 -9.32 -3.00
N LYS A 64 -6.22 -10.42 -2.23
CA LYS A 64 -6.46 -11.79 -2.74
C LYS A 64 -7.94 -12.19 -2.68
N SER A 65 -8.74 -11.55 -1.82
CA SER A 65 -10.12 -11.96 -1.49
C SER A 65 -11.18 -11.45 -2.48
N HIS A 66 -10.88 -10.42 -3.27
CA HIS A 66 -11.89 -9.68 -4.03
C HIS A 66 -12.12 -10.30 -5.42
N SER A 67 -12.92 -11.37 -5.47
CA SER A 67 -13.17 -12.16 -6.69
C SER A 67 -14.05 -11.46 -7.75
N LYS A 68 -14.63 -10.28 -7.49
CA LYS A 68 -15.47 -9.55 -8.47
C LYS A 68 -15.41 -8.03 -8.43
N GLN A 69 -14.67 -7.40 -7.51
CA GLN A 69 -14.59 -5.93 -7.42
C GLN A 69 -13.35 -5.36 -8.11
N SER A 70 -13.64 -4.65 -9.19
CA SER A 70 -12.93 -3.50 -9.77
C SER A 70 -11.48 -3.72 -10.23
N LEU A 71 -11.28 -3.64 -11.55
CA LEU A 71 -9.99 -3.41 -12.22
C LEU A 71 -9.08 -2.41 -11.47
N LEU A 72 -9.67 -1.44 -10.77
CA LEU A 72 -8.95 -0.43 -9.99
C LEU A 72 -8.29 -0.97 -8.73
N LEU A 73 -8.89 -1.94 -8.03
CA LEU A 73 -8.24 -2.60 -6.88
C LEU A 73 -7.08 -3.48 -7.35
N SER A 74 -7.23 -4.12 -8.52
CA SER A 74 -6.14 -4.86 -9.16
C SER A 74 -5.01 -3.92 -9.61
N ALA A 75 -5.35 -2.76 -10.18
CA ALA A 75 -4.38 -1.74 -10.54
C ALA A 75 -3.63 -1.20 -9.31
N LEU A 76 -4.35 -0.90 -8.22
CA LEU A 76 -3.79 -0.48 -6.95
C LEU A 76 -2.81 -1.51 -6.39
N LYS A 77 -3.21 -2.79 -6.36
CA LYS A 77 -2.34 -3.89 -5.95
C LYS A 77 -1.06 -3.91 -6.76
N ASN A 78 -1.18 -3.91 -8.09
CA ASN A 78 -0.04 -4.03 -8.99
C ASN A 78 0.93 -2.85 -8.83
N SER A 79 0.39 -1.64 -8.66
CA SER A 79 1.17 -0.43 -8.42
C SER A 79 1.99 -0.55 -7.13
N ILE A 80 1.34 -0.88 -6.01
CA ILE A 80 2.02 -1.03 -4.71
C ILE A 80 3.01 -2.20 -4.73
N SER A 81 2.65 -3.35 -5.32
CA SER A 81 3.55 -4.50 -5.46
C SER A 81 4.77 -4.18 -6.33
N GLY A 82 4.62 -3.35 -7.37
CA GLY A 82 5.73 -2.85 -8.17
C GLY A 82 6.67 -1.97 -7.35
N ALA A 83 6.11 -1.00 -6.61
CA ALA A 83 6.89 -0.13 -5.71
C ALA A 83 7.66 -0.93 -4.66
N LEU A 84 7.02 -1.92 -4.03
CA LEU A 84 7.64 -2.80 -3.04
C LEU A 84 8.77 -3.67 -3.64
N SER A 85 8.59 -4.14 -4.87
CA SER A 85 9.61 -4.93 -5.57
C SER A 85 10.87 -4.10 -5.84
N VAL A 86 10.70 -2.84 -6.28
CA VAL A 86 11.82 -1.90 -6.47
C VAL A 86 12.46 -1.49 -5.15
N ALA A 87 11.64 -1.25 -4.11
CA ALA A 87 12.12 -0.98 -2.77
C ALA A 87 13.02 -2.10 -2.24
N LYS A 88 12.64 -3.35 -2.52
CA LYS A 88 13.45 -4.51 -2.12
C LYS A 88 14.81 -4.55 -2.80
N LEU A 89 14.86 -4.34 -4.12
CA LEU A 89 16.12 -4.31 -4.87
C LEU A 89 17.10 -3.22 -4.41
N ASN A 90 16.58 -2.15 -3.77
CA ASN A 90 17.42 -1.08 -3.22
C ASN A 90 17.93 -1.36 -1.80
N LEU A 91 17.22 -2.19 -1.02
CA LEU A 91 17.48 -2.38 0.42
C LEU A 91 17.96 -3.78 0.81
N PHE A 92 17.76 -4.77 -0.05
CA PHE A 92 18.11 -6.18 0.14
C PHE A 92 18.92 -6.70 -1.05
#